data_AF-A0A0M2SZU0-F1
#
_entry.id   AF-A0A0M2SZU0-F1
#
_cell.length_a   1.000
_cell.length_b   1.000
_cell.length_c   1.000
_cell.angle_alpha   90.00
_cell.angle_beta   90.00
_cell.angle_gamma   90.00
#
_symmetry.space_group_name_H-M   'P 1'
#
loop_
_entity.id
_entity.type
_entity.pdbx_description
1 polymer ?
#
loop_
_entity_poly.entity_id
_entity_poly.type
_entity_poly.pdbx_seq_one_letter_code
_entity_poly.pdbx_strand_id
1 'polypeptide(L)'
;MLQGKNIFYKGFFVYLVLSLLLNLLFMFLFKKQAEHLASDLLHFIPTVLFNELAEVILPTFPDLLFLIPLALTDGIIGGFIGLIMGFYLRHKTKGRIYTLLIISFAIFEFVDVKLIPLFTP
;
A
#
# COMPACT_ATOMS: atom_id res chain seq x y z
N MET A 1 16.79 2.87 20.30
CA MET A 1 16.60 3.19 18.87
C MET A 1 16.31 1.98 17.97
N LEU A 2 16.83 0.77 18.26
CA LEU A 2 16.63 -0.43 17.41
C LEU A 2 15.20 -1.01 17.39
N GLN A 3 14.42 -0.80 18.45
CA GLN A 3 13.08 -1.38 18.58
C GLN A 3 12.05 -0.73 17.63
N GLY A 4 12.15 0.58 17.40
CA GLY A 4 11.25 1.31 16.49
C GLY A 4 11.44 0.92 15.03
N LYS A 5 12.69 0.74 14.59
CA LYS A 5 13.01 0.29 13.22
C LYS A 5 12.33 -1.05 12.90
N ASN A 6 12.44 -2.01 13.81
CA ASN A 6 11.82 -3.33 13.63
C ASN A 6 10.29 -3.29 13.59
N ILE A 7 9.66 -2.31 14.24
CA ILE A 7 8.22 -2.13 14.25
C ILE A 7 7.75 -1.47 12.95
N PHE A 8 8.47 -0.44 12.47
CA PHE A 8 8.21 0.18 11.17
C PHE A 8 8.28 -0.85 10.05
N TYR A 9 9.37 -1.63 9.97
CA TYR A 9 9.51 -2.63 8.91
C TYR A 9 8.39 -3.66 8.92
N LYS A 10 7.91 -4.07 10.11
CA LYS A 10 6.76 -4.98 10.20
C LYS A 10 5.50 -4.37 9.63
N GLY A 11 5.16 -3.14 10.01
CA GLY A 11 4.02 -2.42 9.45
C GLY A 11 4.14 -2.27 7.94
N PHE A 12 5.34 -1.87 7.49
CA PHE A 12 5.67 -1.69 6.08
C PHE A 12 5.46 -2.96 5.26
N PHE A 13 6.06 -4.08 5.67
CA PHE A 13 5.95 -5.32 4.92
C PHE A 13 4.54 -5.91 4.95
N VAL A 14 3.81 -5.75 6.06
CA VAL A 14 2.42 -6.21 6.14
C VAL A 14 1.56 -5.47 5.13
N TYR A 15 1.62 -4.13 5.10
CA TYR A 15 0.81 -3.34 4.18
C TYR A 15 1.24 -3.54 2.72
N LEU A 16 2.55 -3.56 2.45
CA LEU A 16 3.08 -3.79 1.10
C LEU A 16 2.60 -5.13 0.52
N VAL A 17 2.71 -6.21 1.30
CA VAL A 17 2.30 -7.54 0.82
C VAL A 17 0.78 -7.63 0.66
N LEU A 18 0.02 -7.11 1.62
CA LEU A 18 -1.44 -7.14 1.54
C LEU A 18 -1.97 -6.29 0.39
N SER A 19 -1.39 -5.11 0.15
CA SER A 19 -1.73 -4.24 -0.97
C SER A 19 -1.42 -4.91 -2.31
N LEU A 20 -0.23 -5.50 -2.49
CA LEU A 20 0.10 -6.25 -3.70
C LEU A 20 -0.90 -7.38 -3.97
N LEU A 21 -1.20 -8.18 -2.93
CA LEU A 21 -2.14 -9.30 -3.06
C LEU A 21 -3.55 -8.82 -3.38
N LEU A 22 -4.03 -7.76 -2.73
CA LEU A 22 -5.36 -7.20 -2.95
C LEU A 22 -5.50 -6.63 -4.36
N ASN A 23 -4.52 -5.87 -4.83
CA ASN A 23 -4.54 -5.29 -6.17
C ASN A 23 -4.39 -6.35 -7.26
N LEU A 24 -3.54 -7.36 -7.07
CA LEU A 24 -3.49 -8.52 -7.97
C LEU A 24 -4.82 -9.27 -8.01
N LEU A 25 -5.47 -9.46 -6.86
CA LEU A 25 -6.78 -10.08 -6.76
C LEU A 25 -7.83 -9.24 -7.50
N PHE A 26 -7.80 -7.91 -7.39
CA PHE A 26 -8.71 -7.03 -8.11
C PHE A 26 -8.48 -7.04 -9.62
N MET A 27 -7.24 -7.04 -10.08
CA MET A 27 -6.93 -7.22 -11.51
C MET A 27 -7.47 -8.55 -12.02
N PHE A 28 -7.29 -9.64 -11.28
CA PHE A 28 -7.74 -10.97 -11.70
C PHE A 28 -9.27 -11.13 -11.70
N LEU A 29 -9.94 -10.72 -10.61
CA LEU A 29 -11.38 -10.90 -10.44
C LEU A 29 -12.22 -9.90 -11.26
N PHE A 30 -11.79 -8.65 -11.34
CA PHE A 30 -12.55 -7.57 -11.97
C PHE A 30 -12.02 -7.17 -13.34
N LYS A 31 -10.96 -7.83 -13.84
CA LYS A 31 -10.26 -7.48 -15.10
C LYS A 31 -9.91 -5.99 -15.18
N LYS A 32 -9.69 -5.35 -14.03
CA LYS A 32 -9.27 -3.94 -13.97
C LYS A 32 -7.82 -3.83 -14.45
N GLN A 33 -7.55 -2.82 -15.27
CA GLN A 33 -6.19 -2.42 -15.60
C GLN A 33 -5.54 -1.77 -14.37
N ALA A 34 -4.23 -1.97 -14.20
CA ALA A 34 -3.49 -1.46 -13.04
C ALA A 34 -3.52 0.09 -12.96
N GLU A 35 -3.59 0.76 -14.11
CA GLU A 35 -3.73 2.23 -14.19
C GLU A 35 -4.98 2.75 -13.48
N HIS A 36 -6.10 2.02 -13.57
CA HIS A 36 -7.35 2.39 -12.89
C HIS A 36 -7.33 2.13 -11.38
N LEU A 37 -6.40 1.31 -10.90
CA LEU A 37 -6.16 1.12 -9.46
C LEU A 37 -5.22 2.20 -8.92
N ALA A 38 -4.40 2.81 -9.78
CA ALA A 38 -3.44 3.84 -9.40
C ALA A 38 -3.99 5.27 -9.52
N SER A 39 -5.26 5.44 -9.90
CA SER A 39 -5.90 6.75 -10.08
C SER A 39 -6.39 7.42 -8.79
N ASP A 40 -6.18 6.81 -7.62
CA ASP A 40 -6.59 7.35 -6.32
C ASP A 40 -5.58 8.42 -5.82
N LEU A 41 -6.01 9.49 -5.10
CA LEU A 41 -5.15 10.66 -4.73
C LEU A 41 -3.80 10.25 -4.13
N LEU A 42 -3.80 9.25 -3.26
CA LEU A 42 -2.62 8.86 -2.49
C LEU A 42 -1.57 8.16 -3.36
N HIS A 43 -2.02 7.52 -4.43
CA HIS A 43 -1.20 6.70 -5.32
C HIS A 43 -0.94 7.40 -6.66
N PHE A 44 -1.72 8.42 -7.00
CA PHE A 44 -1.60 9.17 -8.25
C PHE A 44 -0.22 9.79 -8.43
N ILE A 45 0.23 10.62 -7.47
CA ILE A 45 1.53 11.31 -7.60
C ILE A 45 2.69 10.31 -7.67
N PRO A 46 2.79 9.31 -6.78
CA PRO A 46 3.87 8.32 -6.82
C PRO A 46 3.85 7.48 -8.10
N THR A 47 2.66 7.13 -8.59
CA THR A 47 2.51 6.33 -9.82
C THR A 47 2.88 7.14 -11.06
N VAL A 48 2.41 8.39 -11.18
CA VAL A 48 2.73 9.26 -12.33
C VAL A 48 4.23 9.52 -12.41
N LEU A 49 4.87 9.85 -11.29
CA LEU A 49 6.32 10.05 -11.25
C LEU A 49 7.09 8.78 -11.62
N PHE A 50 6.60 7.62 -11.19
CA PHE A 50 7.21 6.35 -11.55
C PHE A 50 7.01 6.01 -13.04
N ASN A 51 5.83 6.32 -13.60
CA ASN A 51 5.52 6.09 -15.00
C ASN A 51 6.42 6.90 -15.94
N GLU A 52 6.55 8.19 -15.69
CA GLU A 52 7.39 9.10 -16.48
C GLU A 52 8.86 8.63 -16.48
N LEU A 53 9.36 8.17 -15.32
CA LEU A 53 10.71 7.60 -15.23
C LEU A 53 10.83 6.25 -15.96
N ALA A 54 9.79 5.42 -15.85
CA ALA A 54 9.72 4.10 -16.44
C ALA A 54 9.71 4.16 -17.98
N GLU A 55 8.91 5.04 -18.57
CA GLU A 55 8.80 5.23 -20.02
C GLU A 55 10.13 5.69 -20.65
N VAL A 56 10.92 6.49 -19.93
CA VAL A 56 12.26 6.92 -20.37
C VAL A 56 13.25 5.75 -20.43
N ILE A 57 13.08 4.73 -19.58
CA ILE A 57 14.02 3.62 -19.43
C ILE A 57 13.58 2.39 -20.26
N LEU A 58 12.28 2.14 -20.36
CA LEU A 58 11.67 0.95 -20.98
C LEU A 58 10.39 1.35 -21.75
N PRO A 59 10.47 1.53 -23.09
CA PRO A 59 9.33 1.98 -23.90
C PRO A 59 8.19 0.95 -24.05
N THR A 60 8.36 -0.26 -23.52
CA THR A 60 7.29 -1.26 -23.36
C THR A 60 7.21 -1.62 -21.88
N PHE A 61 6.43 -0.84 -21.14
CA PHE A 61 6.30 -1.00 -19.70
C PHE A 61 5.12 -1.91 -19.35
N PRO A 62 5.33 -3.06 -18.68
CA PRO A 62 4.23 -3.96 -18.34
C PRO A 62 3.36 -3.42 -17.19
N ASP A 63 2.04 -3.47 -17.35
CA ASP A 63 1.02 -2.94 -16.42
C ASP A 63 1.22 -3.36 -14.95
N LEU A 64 1.76 -4.56 -14.73
CA LEU A 64 2.01 -5.08 -13.37
C LEU A 64 3.02 -4.25 -12.58
N LEU A 65 3.88 -3.48 -13.23
CA LEU A 65 4.86 -2.63 -12.55
C LEU A 65 4.21 -1.39 -11.91
N PHE A 66 3.01 -0.98 -12.33
CA PHE A 66 2.24 0.07 -11.65
C PHE A 66 1.79 -0.32 -10.24
N LEU A 67 1.76 -1.63 -9.94
CA LEU A 67 1.47 -2.11 -8.59
C LEU A 67 2.60 -1.82 -7.61
N ILE A 68 3.83 -1.60 -8.10
CA ILE A 68 5.00 -1.35 -7.26
C ILE A 68 4.90 0.01 -6.54
N PRO A 69 4.77 1.16 -7.24
CA PRO A 69 4.64 2.45 -6.56
C PRO A 69 3.43 2.47 -5.61
N LEU A 70 2.32 1.82 -6.00
CA LEU A 70 1.11 1.70 -5.21
C LEU A 70 1.35 0.92 -3.89
N ALA A 71 1.92 -0.27 -3.97
CA ALA A 71 2.20 -1.06 -2.78
C ALA A 71 3.31 -0.46 -1.90
N LEU A 72 4.23 0.31 -2.49
CA LEU A 72 5.26 1.03 -1.73
C LEU A 72 4.66 2.16 -0.90
N THR A 73 3.71 2.92 -1.43
CA THR A 73 3.04 4.00 -0.69
C THR A 73 2.23 3.42 0.46
N ASP A 74 1.48 2.33 0.23
CA ASP A 74 0.74 1.63 1.28
C ASP A 74 1.69 1.05 2.33
N GLY A 75 2.83 0.49 1.90
CA GLY A 75 3.90 0.07 2.78
C GLY A 75 4.38 1.21 3.68
N ILE A 76 4.67 2.40 3.15
CA ILE A 76 5.13 3.54 3.95
C ILE A 76 4.06 3.93 4.99
N ILE A 77 2.79 4.02 4.59
CA ILE A 77 1.66 4.31 5.48
C ILE A 77 1.57 3.24 6.58
N GLY A 78 1.63 1.96 6.21
CA GLY A 78 1.64 0.83 7.12
C GLY A 78 2.80 0.86 8.11
N GLY A 79 3.98 1.29 7.66
CA GLY A 79 5.15 1.49 8.53
C GLY A 79 4.90 2.54 9.60
N PHE A 80 4.30 3.67 9.26
CA PHE A 80 3.92 4.71 10.22
C PHE A 80 2.82 4.24 11.18
N ILE A 81 1.79 3.57 10.69
CA ILE A 81 0.74 2.97 11.54
C ILE A 81 1.37 1.95 12.49
N GLY A 82 2.30 1.14 12.01
CA GLY A 82 3.08 0.21 12.82
C GLY A 82 3.84 0.91 13.94
N LEU A 83 4.53 2.02 13.65
CA LEU A 83 5.22 2.81 14.67
C LEU A 83 4.27 3.35 15.73
N ILE A 84 3.13 3.91 15.32
CA ILE A 84 2.09 4.42 16.21
C ILE A 84 1.60 3.29 17.12
N MET A 85 1.16 2.17 16.53
CA MET A 85 0.70 1.00 17.28
C MET A 85 1.77 0.45 18.21
N GLY A 86 3.02 0.35 17.77
CA GLY A 86 4.12 -0.14 18.57
C GLY A 86 4.49 0.78 19.73
N PHE A 87 4.22 2.09 19.62
CA PHE A 87 4.33 3.03 20.73
C PHE A 87 3.25 2.75 21.79
N TYR A 88 1.99 2.61 21.39
CA TYR A 88 0.87 2.36 22.32
C TYR A 88 0.85 0.93 22.89
N LEU A 89 1.43 -0.04 22.19
CA LEU A 89 1.32 -1.47 22.51
C LEU A 89 2.65 -2.09 22.99
N ARG A 90 3.61 -1.28 23.46
CA ARG A 90 4.94 -1.75 23.92
C ARG A 90 4.91 -2.93 24.89
N HIS A 91 3.80 -3.15 25.60
CA HIS A 91 3.63 -4.20 26.61
C HIS A 91 2.72 -5.37 26.18
N LYS A 92 2.19 -5.40 24.95
CA LYS A 92 1.30 -6.48 24.49
C LYS A 92 2.04 -7.59 23.73
N THR A 93 1.44 -8.78 23.72
CA THR A 93 1.94 -9.97 23.02
C THR A 93 2.06 -9.74 21.51
N LYS A 94 3.17 -10.25 20.92
CA LYS A 94 3.55 -10.04 19.51
C LYS A 94 2.43 -10.36 18.50
N GLY A 95 1.59 -11.36 18.76
CA GLY A 95 0.49 -11.76 17.87
C GLY A 95 -0.60 -10.69 17.72
N ARG A 96 -0.88 -9.91 18.76
CA ARG A 96 -1.91 -8.85 18.73
C ARG A 96 -1.55 -7.71 17.78
N ILE A 97 -0.26 -7.46 17.57
CA ILE A 97 0.21 -6.37 16.68
C ILE A 97 -0.12 -6.71 15.22
N TYR A 98 0.12 -7.94 14.78
CA TYR A 98 -0.20 -8.33 13.40
C TYR A 98 -1.70 -8.30 13.11
N THR A 99 -2.52 -8.81 14.04
CA THR A 99 -3.99 -8.74 13.89
C THR A 99 -4.46 -7.29 13.77
N LEU A 100 -3.94 -6.39 14.62
CA LEU A 100 -4.30 -4.98 14.57
C LEU A 100 -3.84 -4.31 13.27
N LEU A 101 -2.66 -4.64 12.75
CA LEU A 101 -2.18 -4.15 11.46
C LEU A 101 -3.04 -4.62 10.29
N ILE A 102 -3.51 -5.87 10.31
CA ILE A 102 -4.42 -6.39 9.27
C ILE A 102 -5.78 -5.68 9.34
N ILE A 103 -6.33 -5.50 10.55
CA ILE A 103 -7.58 -4.77 10.73
C ILE A 103 -7.43 -3.31 10.27
N SER A 104 -6.34 -2.64 10.64
CA SER A 104 -6.10 -1.27 10.20
C SER A 104 -5.87 -1.16 8.71
N PHE A 105 -5.27 -2.17 8.07
CA PHE A 105 -5.15 -2.25 6.62
C PHE A 105 -6.54 -2.34 5.97
N ALA A 106 -7.40 -3.24 6.44
CA ALA A 106 -8.76 -3.36 5.90
C ALA A 106 -9.57 -2.06 6.05
N ILE A 107 -9.41 -1.34 7.17
CA ILE A 107 -10.05 -0.03 7.37
C ILE A 107 -9.45 1.01 6.41
N PHE A 108 -8.12 1.04 6.26
CA PHE A 108 -7.43 1.95 5.36
C PHE A 108 -7.89 1.76 3.91
N GLU A 109 -7.87 0.54 3.39
CA GLU A 109 -8.35 0.20 2.05
C GLU A 109 -9.82 0.55 1.85
N PHE A 110 -10.67 0.29 2.85
CA PHE A 110 -12.08 0.65 2.78
C PHE A 110 -12.27 2.17 2.66
N VAL A 111 -11.50 2.94 3.44
CA VAL A 111 -11.49 4.41 3.41
C VAL A 111 -11.01 4.87 2.05
N ASP A 112 -9.89 4.34 1.56
CA ASP A 112 -9.26 4.72 0.30
C ASP A 112 -10.21 4.53 -0.89
N VAL A 113 -10.78 3.32 -1.02
CA VAL A 113 -11.76 2.98 -2.06
C VAL A 113 -13.05 3.82 -1.98
N LYS A 114 -13.43 4.30 -0.80
CA LYS A 114 -14.70 5.05 -0.60
C LYS A 114 -14.55 6.55 -0.63
N LEU A 115 -13.40 7.11 -0.27
CA LEU A 115 -13.21 8.55 -0.12
C LEU A 115 -12.51 9.19 -1.31
N ILE A 116 -11.93 8.42 -2.23
CA ILE A 116 -10.93 8.97 -3.17
C ILE A 116 -10.99 8.48 -4.64
N PRO A 117 -12.14 8.25 -5.29
CA PRO A 117 -12.11 8.29 -6.76
C PRO A 117 -11.91 9.75 -7.19
N LEU A 118 -10.66 10.15 -7.47
CA LEU A 118 -10.33 11.45 -8.10
C LEU A 118 -10.92 11.56 -9.51
N PHE A 119 -11.00 10.41 -10.20
CA PHE A 119 -11.43 10.30 -11.58
C PHE A 119 -12.30 9.06 -11.74
N THR A 120 -13.55 9.13 -11.28
CA THR A 120 -14.61 8.34 -11.93
C THR A 120 -15.15 9.17 -13.10
N PRO A 121 -15.31 8.62 -14.32
CA PRO A 121 -16.33 9.16 -15.21
C PRO A 121 -17.72 9.11 -14.56
#